data_AF-A0A0W1ACL3-F1
#
_entry.id   AF-A0A0W1ACL3-F1
#
_cell.length_a   1.000
_cell.length_b   1.000
_cell.length_c   1.000
_cell.angle_alpha   90.00
_cell.angle_beta   90.00
_cell.angle_gamma   90.00
#
_symmetry.space_group_name_H-M   'P 1'
#
loop_
_entity.id
_entity.type
_entity.pdbx_description
1 polymer ?
#
loop_
_entity_poly.entity_id
_entity_poly.type
_entity_poly.pdbx_seq_one_letter_code
_entity_poly.pdbx_strand_id
1 'polypeptide(L)' 'MPIEIETPRMILRLIKEGDLEQVAKLNSDQEVRKFFPDGIQDREQNQEKNKRVYDFLQRKRTSLFCHFF' A
#
# COMPACT_ATOMS: atom_id res chain seq x y z
N MET A 1 1.31 19.20 4.67
CA MET A 1 2.49 18.41 5.08
C MET A 1 2.23 16.95 4.78
N PRO A 2 3.19 16.18 4.25
CA PRO A 2 3.04 14.74 4.11
C PRO A 2 2.93 14.09 5.50
N ILE A 3 2.06 13.09 5.65
CA ILE A 3 1.94 12.31 6.89
C ILE A 3 3.08 11.28 6.89
N GLU A 4 4.08 11.51 7.73
CA GLU A 4 5.28 10.67 7.84
C GLU A 4 5.64 10.50 9.32
N ILE A 5 6.08 9.29 9.70
CA ILE A 5 6.56 8.96 11.04
C ILE A 5 7.95 8.37 10.91
N GLU A 6 8.92 8.96 11.59
CA GLU A 6 10.32 8.55 11.53
C GLU A 6 10.79 7.97 12.86
N THR A 7 11.64 6.97 12.78
CA THR A 7 12.38 6.37 13.90
C THR A 7 13.84 6.21 13.47
N PRO A 8 14.79 5.93 14.38
CA PRO A 8 16.22 5.82 14.01
C PRO A 8 16.55 4.80 12.92
N ARG A 9 15.67 3.82 12.67
CA ARG A 9 15.90 2.75 11.70
C ARG A 9 14.85 2.66 10.59
N MET A 10 13.76 3.43 10.66
CA MET A 10 12.60 3.25 9.78
C MET A 10 11.84 4.54 9.55
N ILE A 11 11.24 4.66 8.37
CA ILE A 11 10.30 5.70 8.00
C ILE A 11 8.99 5.03 7.58
N LEU A 12 7.88 5.48 8.15
CA LEU A 12 6.54 5.13 7.71
C LEU A 12 5.97 6.32 6.93
N ARG A 13 5.61 6.08 5.68
CA ARG A 13 5.00 7.06 4.78
C ARG A 13 3.90 6.43 3.95
N LEU A 14 3.09 7.26 3.30
CA LEU A 14 2.16 6.77 2.29
C LEU A 14 2.90 6.08 1.13
N ILE A 15 2.35 4.95 0.69
CA ILE A 15 2.84 4.16 -0.45
C ILE A 15 2.74 5.02 -1.73
N LYS A 16 3.78 4.95 -2.56
CA LYS A 16 3.87 5.60 -3.87
C LYS A 16 3.87 4.53 -4.97
N GLU A 17 3.66 4.96 -6.22
CA GLU A 17 3.58 4.06 -7.37
C GLU A 17 4.82 3.17 -7.53
N GLY A 18 6.02 3.74 -7.33
CA GLY A 18 7.27 3.00 -7.41
C GLY A 18 7.46 1.91 -6.34
N ASP A 19 6.63 1.89 -5.29
CA ASP A 19 6.69 0.87 -4.24
C ASP A 19 5.85 -0.38 -4.60
N LEU A 20 4.95 -0.27 -5.59
CA LEU A 20 3.94 -1.31 -5.88
C LEU A 20 4.56 -2.65 -6.26
N GLU A 21 5.69 -2.65 -6.96
CA GLU A 21 6.40 -3.89 -7.33
C GLU A 21 6.95 -4.63 -6.10
N GLN A 22 7.53 -3.89 -5.15
CA GLN A 22 8.07 -4.48 -3.92
C GLN A 22 6.95 -5.00 -3.01
N VAL A 23 5.84 -4.26 -2.92
CA VAL A 23 4.62 -4.70 -2.22
C VAL A 23 4.06 -5.97 -2.85
N ALA A 24 3.99 -6.05 -4.19
CA ALA A 24 3.54 -7.24 -4.89
C ALA A 24 4.43 -8.46 -4.59
N LYS A 25 5.77 -8.26 -4.58
CA LYS A 25 6.73 -9.31 -4.24
C LYS A 25 6.53 -9.83 -2.81
N LEU A 26 6.39 -8.93 -1.84
CA LEU A 26 6.11 -9.31 -0.44
C LEU A 26 4.78 -10.08 -0.32
N ASN A 27 3.75 -9.61 -1.02
CA ASN A 27 2.44 -10.26 -1.05
C ASN A 27 2.40 -11.56 -1.87
N SER A 28 3.47 -11.93 -2.56
CA SER A 28 3.56 -13.24 -3.21
C SER A 28 4.19 -14.31 -2.30
N ASP A 29 4.79 -13.89 -1.18
CA ASP A 29 5.41 -14.78 -0.23
C ASP A 29 4.36 -15.43 0.69
N GLN A 30 4.33 -16.76 0.69
CA GLN A 30 3.42 -17.54 1.52
C GLN A 30 3.66 -17.32 3.01
N GLU A 31 4.92 -17.17 3.45
CA GLU A 31 5.24 -16.97 4.86
C GLU A 31 4.75 -15.62 5.38
N VAL A 32 4.74 -14.61 4.50
CA VAL A 32 4.16 -13.28 4.79
C VAL A 32 2.64 -13.39 4.89
N ARG A 33 2.01 -14.16 3.99
CA ARG A 33 0.55 -14.18 3.85
C ARG A 33 -0.18 -15.27 4.61
N LYS A 34 0.51 -16.19 5.27
CA LYS A 34 -0.09 -17.35 5.96
C LYS A 34 -1.18 -17.02 6.97
N PHE A 35 -1.14 -15.82 7.56
CA PHE A 35 -2.14 -15.36 8.54
C PHE A 35 -3.15 -14.36 7.98
N PHE A 36 -3.10 -14.06 6.68
CA PHE A 36 -4.07 -13.17 6.06
C PHE A 36 -5.32 -13.97 5.66
N PRO A 37 -6.53 -13.45 5.93
CA PRO A 37 -7.79 -14.19 5.74
C PRO A 37 -8.04 -14.62 4.29
N ASP A 38 -7.46 -13.91 3.33
CA ASP A 38 -7.61 -14.16 1.90
C ASP A 38 -6.54 -15.12 1.32
N GLY A 39 -5.62 -15.65 2.16
CA GLY A 39 -4.56 -16.58 1.72
C GLY A 39 -3.53 -15.97 0.76
N ILE A 40 -2.88 -16.85 -0.03
CA ILE A 40 -1.94 -16.49 -1.10
C ILE A 40 -2.73 -15.92 -2.28
N GLN A 41 -2.29 -14.79 -2.82
CA GLN A 41 -2.88 -14.22 -4.03
C GLN A 41 -2.07 -14.58 -5.25
N ASP A 42 -2.74 -14.99 -6.31
CA ASP A 42 -2.13 -15.10 -7.62
C ASP A 42 -1.76 -13.71 -8.18
N ARG A 43 -0.99 -13.70 -9.27
CA ARG A 43 -0.45 -12.47 -9.87
C ARG A 43 -1.54 -11.49 -10.30
N GLU A 44 -2.66 -11.98 -10.83
CA GLU A 44 -3.76 -11.16 -11.34
C GLU A 44 -4.55 -10.53 -10.19
N GLN A 45 -4.85 -11.31 -9.15
CA GLN A 45 -5.48 -10.83 -7.93
C GLN A 45 -4.62 -9.80 -7.19
N ASN A 46 -3.29 -9.96 -7.20
CA ASN A 46 -2.36 -8.98 -6.63
C ASN A 46 -2.34 -7.68 -7.45
N GLN A 47 -2.36 -7.74 -8.77
CA GLN A 47 -2.41 -6.55 -9.62
C GLN A 47 -3.70 -5.75 -9.40
N GLU A 48 -4.85 -6.43 -9.36
CA GLU A 48 -6.12 -5.76 -9.15
C GLU A 48 -6.24 -5.17 -7.74
N LYS A 49 -5.81 -5.89 -6.70
CA LYS A 49 -5.76 -5.34 -5.34
C LYS A 49 -4.78 -4.18 -5.21
N ASN A 50 -3.59 -4.27 -5.80
CA ASN A 50 -2.62 -3.18 -5.76
C ASN A 50 -3.16 -1.92 -6.43
N LYS A 51 -3.88 -2.07 -7.55
CA LYS A 51 -4.58 -0.95 -8.20
C LYS A 51 -5.66 -0.35 -7.30
N ARG A 52 -6.50 -1.18 -6.66
CA ARG A 52 -7.52 -0.71 -5.71
C ARG A 52 -6.92 0.01 -4.50
N VAL A 53 -5.81 -0.49 -3.96
CA VAL A 53 -5.08 0.13 -2.84
C VAL A 53 -4.49 1.46 -3.29
N TYR A 54 -3.87 1.51 -4.48
CA TYR A 54 -3.34 2.75 -5.04
C TYR A 54 -4.44 3.80 -5.26
N ASP A 55 -5.56 3.40 -5.89
CA ASP A 55 -6.72 4.28 -6.12
C ASP A 55 -7.31 4.78 -4.79
N PHE A 56 -7.41 3.92 -3.77
CA PHE A 56 -7.84 4.31 -2.42
C PHE A 56 -6.91 5.35 -1.81
N LEU A 57 -5.59 5.14 -1.88
CA LEU A 57 -4.59 6.05 -1.35
C LEU A 57 -4.61 7.41 -2.07
N GLN A 58 -4.80 7.42 -3.40
CA GLN A 58 -4.92 8.65 -4.19
C GLN A 58 -6.18 9.45 -3.82
N ARG A 59 -7.32 8.77 -3.62
CA ARG A 59 -8.57 9.41 -3.15
C ARG A 59 -8.41 10.03 -1.77
N LYS A 60 -7.70 9.36 -0.85
CA LYS A 60 -7.44 9.91 0.48
C LYS A 60 -6.47 11.09 0.45
N ARG A 61 -5.49 11.06 -0.44
CA ARG A 61 -4.58 12.18 -0.69
C ARG A 61 -5.31 13.42 -1.22
N THR A 62 -6.35 13.26 -2.03
CA THR A 62 -7.21 14.36 -2.53
C THR A 62 -8.23 14.82 -1.48
N SER A 63 -8.78 13.90 -0.68
CA SER A 63 -9.72 14.21 0.40
C SER A 63 -9.10 15.06 1.52
N LEU A 64 -7.81 14.91 1.80
CA LEU A 64 -7.10 15.76 2.77
C LEU A 64 -6.83 17.19 2.25
N PHE A 65 -6.94 17.42 0.94
CA PHE A 65 -6.83 18.75 0.33
C PHE A 65 -8.18 19.50 0.28
N CYS A 66 -9.31 18.79 0.29
CA CYS A 66 -10.65 19.39 0.21
C CYS A 66 -11.30 19.73 1.57
N HIS A 67 -10.56 19.63 2.68
CA HIS A 67 -11.02 20.07 4.00
C HIS A 67 -10.27 21.31 4.53
N PHE A 68 -9.47 21.95 3.68
CA PHE A 68 -8.71 23.17 4.00
C PHE A 68 -8.99 24.34 3.05
N PHE A 69 -10.10 24.32 2.31
CA PHE A 69 -10.63 25.47 1.59
C PHE A 69 -12.10 25.69 1.94
#